data_AF-A0A349HPV9-F1
#
_entry.id   AF-A0A349HPV9-F1
#
_cell.length_a   1.000
_cell.length_b   1.000
_cell.length_c   1.000
_cell.angle_alpha   90.00
_cell.angle_beta   90.00
_cell.angle_gamma   90.00
#
_symmetry.space_group_name_H-M   'P 1'
#
loop_
_entity.id
_entity.type
_entity.pdbx_description
1 polymer ?
#
loop_
_entity_poly.entity_id
_entity_poly.type
_entity_poly.pdbx_seq_one_letter_code
_entity_poly.pdbx_strand_id
1 'polypeptide(L)' 'MPVKINNGIVDTAIQKLIPISNSKARPRHPMTAEFITIHNTGNAGATGKQNADYVVNQNEYKSWHFTVGNNEIYQH' A
#
# COMPACT_ATOMS: atom_id res chain seq x y z
N MET A 1 7.56 17.39 -2.37
CA MET A 1 8.87 16.90 -1.91
C MET A 1 8.79 15.38 -1.88
N PRO A 2 9.75 14.62 -2.46
CA PRO A 2 9.73 13.16 -2.29
C PRO A 2 9.79 12.82 -0.80
N VAL A 3 9.00 11.82 -0.41
CA VAL A 3 9.00 11.27 0.95
C VAL A 3 10.42 10.79 1.26
N LYS A 4 11.05 11.38 2.28
CA LYS A 4 12.40 10.97 2.69
C LYS A 4 12.29 10.04 3.90
N ILE A 5 12.70 8.79 3.71
CA ILE A 5 12.93 7.87 4.83
C ILE A 5 14.24 8.31 5.51
N ASN A 6 14.15 8.68 6.79
CA ASN A 6 15.29 9.06 7.60
C ASN A 6 15.41 8.09 8.79
N ASN A 7 16.51 7.33 8.86
CA ASN A 7 16.72 6.28 9.87
C ASN A 7 15.54 5.30 10.02
N GLY A 8 14.91 4.91 8.90
CA GLY A 8 13.74 4.01 8.90
C GLY A 8 12.43 4.68 9.32
N ILE A 9 12.44 5.97 9.63
CA ILE A 9 11.26 6.75 9.97
C ILE A 9 10.83 7.55 8.74
N VAL A 10 9.53 7.61 8.53
CA VAL A 10 8.90 8.40 7.47
C VAL A 10 7.86 9.31 8.09
N ASP A 11 7.81 10.56 7.62
CA ASP A 11 6.83 11.54 8.12
C ASP A 11 5.45 11.32 7.48
N THR A 12 5.42 11.06 6.16
CA THR A 12 4.18 10.78 5.43
C THR A 12 4.38 9.72 4.33
N ALA A 13 3.39 8.86 4.13
CA ALA A 13 3.34 7.94 2.99
C ALA A 13 2.69 8.61 1.77
N ILE A 14 3.08 8.18 0.57
CA ILE A 14 2.46 8.63 -0.68
C ILE A 14 1.06 8.01 -0.76
N GLN A 15 0.02 8.85 -0.72
CA GLN A 15 -1.37 8.40 -0.82
C GLN A 15 -1.69 7.94 -2.25
N LYS A 16 -2.13 6.69 -2.37
CA LYS A 16 -2.66 6.06 -3.58
C LYS A 16 -3.87 5.21 -3.21
N LEU A 17 -4.95 5.87 -2.84
CA LEU A 17 -6.14 5.19 -2.35
C LEU A 17 -6.81 4.39 -3.47
N ILE A 18 -7.22 3.15 -3.16
CA ILE A 18 -8.04 2.35 -4.07
C ILE A 18 -9.37 3.09 -4.34
N PRO A 19 -9.85 3.21 -5.59
CA PRO A 19 -11.13 3.87 -5.88
C PRO A 19 -12.30 3.26 -5.08
N ILE A 20 -13.25 4.10 -4.64
CA ILE A 20 -14.43 3.63 -3.89
C ILE A 20 -15.30 2.68 -4.73
N SER A 21 -15.26 2.82 -6.06
CA SER A 21 -15.94 1.93 -7.00
C SER A 21 -15.38 0.49 -6.99
N ASN A 22 -14.15 0.28 -6.51
CA ASN A 22 -13.52 -1.04 -6.47
C ASN A 22 -13.89 -1.75 -5.17
N SER A 23 -15.16 -2.11 -5.02
CA SER A 23 -15.73 -2.62 -3.77
C SER A 23 -15.17 -3.95 -3.26
N LYS A 24 -14.57 -4.79 -4.13
CA LYS A 24 -13.94 -6.06 -3.72
C LYS A 24 -12.58 -5.82 -3.09
N ALA A 25 -11.79 -4.90 -3.68
CA ALA A 25 -10.48 -4.52 -3.17
C ALA A 25 -10.56 -3.46 -2.06
N ARG A 26 -11.63 -2.65 -2.00
CA ARG A 26 -11.87 -1.65 -0.96
C ARG A 26 -13.23 -1.90 -0.28
N PRO A 27 -13.30 -2.84 0.67
CA PRO A 27 -14.57 -3.23 1.30
C PRO A 27 -15.16 -2.16 2.23
N ARG A 28 -14.33 -1.23 2.73
CA ARG A 28 -14.73 -0.11 3.61
C ARG A 28 -15.44 -0.56 4.91
N HIS A 29 -15.12 -1.74 5.41
CA HIS A 29 -15.50 -2.10 6.78
C HIS A 29 -14.77 -1.18 7.77
N PRO A 30 -15.47 -0.56 8.74
CA PRO A 30 -14.82 0.19 9.80
C PRO A 30 -13.80 -0.67 10.55
N MET A 31 -12.63 -0.12 10.85
CA MET A 31 -11.56 -0.82 11.54
C MET A 31 -10.91 0.07 12.60
N THR A 32 -10.79 -0.47 13.81
CA THR A 32 -9.83 0.00 14.81
C THR A 32 -8.69 -1.01 14.81
N ALA A 33 -7.51 -0.64 14.30
CA ALA A 33 -6.41 -1.59 14.12
C ALA A 33 -5.77 -1.95 15.47
N GLU A 34 -5.78 -3.23 15.82
CA GLU A 34 -5.12 -3.77 17.03
C GLU A 34 -3.79 -4.47 16.70
N PHE A 35 -3.58 -4.83 15.43
CA PHE A 35 -2.44 -5.63 14.98
C PHE A 35 -1.81 -5.07 13.70
N ILE A 36 -0.55 -5.41 13.47
CA ILE A 36 0.18 -5.17 12.22
C ILE A 36 0.58 -6.52 11.64
N THR A 37 0.22 -6.77 10.38
CA THR A 37 0.59 -7.99 9.65
C THR A 37 1.63 -7.65 8.58
N ILE A 38 2.74 -8.38 8.56
CA ILE A 38 3.83 -8.18 7.61
C ILE A 38 3.77 -9.24 6.51
N HIS A 39 3.91 -8.79 5.26
CA HIS A 39 3.93 -9.64 4.06
C HIS A 39 5.11 -9.27 3.15
N ASN A 40 5.59 -10.25 2.38
CA ASN A 40 6.46 -10.03 1.23
C ASN A 40 5.66 -10.24 -0.06
N THR A 41 5.95 -9.46 -1.10
CA THR A 41 5.21 -9.52 -2.37
C THR A 41 5.41 -10.84 -3.13
N GLY A 42 6.49 -11.58 -2.83
CA GLY A 42 6.89 -12.74 -3.61
C GLY A 42 7.31 -12.40 -5.06
N ASN A 43 7.41 -11.11 -5.41
CA ASN A 43 7.71 -10.63 -6.76
C ASN A 43 9.02 -9.82 -6.75
N ALA A 44 10.13 -10.50 -6.97
CA ALA A 44 11.47 -9.90 -6.94
C ALA A 44 11.74 -8.90 -8.09
N GLY A 45 10.94 -8.92 -9.16
CA GLY A 45 11.12 -8.05 -10.33
C GLY A 45 10.33 -6.74 -10.29
N ALA A 46 9.48 -6.55 -9.28
CA ALA A 46 8.60 -5.40 -9.18
C ALA A 46 9.05 -4.42 -8.10
N THR A 47 9.07 -3.14 -8.46
CA THR A 47 9.31 -2.03 -7.52
C THR A 47 8.15 -1.83 -6.56
N GLY A 48 8.38 -1.10 -5.46
CA GLY A 48 7.33 -0.65 -4.55
C GLY A 48 6.23 0.11 -5.28
N LYS A 49 6.60 1.00 -6.21
CA LYS A 49 5.66 1.74 -7.06
C LYS A 49 4.81 0.83 -7.95
N GLN A 50 5.40 -0.20 -8.58
CA GLN A 50 4.65 -1.12 -9.45
C GLN A 50 3.65 -1.97 -8.67
N ASN A 51 4.02 -2.45 -7.48
CA ASN A 51 3.08 -3.14 -6.59
C ASN A 51 1.96 -2.19 -6.12
N ALA A 52 2.30 -0.94 -5.80
CA ALA A 52 1.32 0.09 -5.45
C ALA A 52 0.34 0.38 -6.59
N ASP A 53 0.85 0.53 -7.82
CA ASP A 53 0.04 0.74 -9.03
C ASP A 53 -0.85 -0.48 -9.33
N TYR A 54 -0.36 -1.70 -9.07
CA TYR A 54 -1.17 -2.91 -9.21
C TYR A 54 -2.38 -2.90 -8.27
N VAL A 55 -2.16 -2.66 -6.98
CA VAL A 55 -3.22 -2.72 -5.94
C VAL A 55 -4.36 -1.75 -6.22
N VAL A 56 -4.06 -0.55 -6.71
CA VAL A 56 -5.09 0.47 -7.00
C VAL A 56 -5.88 0.23 -8.30
N ASN A 57 -5.29 -0.49 -9.26
CA ASN A 57 -5.89 -0.71 -10.58
C ASN A 57 -6.68 -2.03 -10.69
N GLN A 58 -6.68 -2.86 -9.64
CA GLN A 58 -7.43 -4.12 -9.58
C GLN A 58 -8.69 -4.00 -8.70
N ASN A 59 -9.61 -4.94 -8.86
CA ASN A 59 -10.82 -5.09 -8.03
C ASN A 59 -11.11 -6.57 -7.73
N GLU A 60 -10.15 -7.25 -7.15
CA GLU A 60 -10.21 -8.63 -6.65
C GLU A 60 -10.32 -8.63 -5.12
N TYR A 61 -10.51 -9.81 -4.51
CA TYR A 61 -10.59 -9.98 -3.05
C TYR A 61 -9.20 -9.96 -2.39
N LYS A 62 -8.40 -8.96 -2.72
CA LYS A 62 -7.08 -8.71 -2.12
C LYS A 62 -6.77 -7.22 -2.13
N SER A 63 -6.28 -6.75 -1.01
CA SER A 63 -5.73 -5.41 -0.80
C SER A 63 -5.01 -5.39 0.55
N TRP A 64 -4.21 -4.36 0.76
CA TRP A 64 -3.48 -4.14 2.00
C TRP A 64 -3.22 -2.64 2.16
N HIS A 65 -2.85 -2.22 3.36
CA HIS A 65 -2.77 -0.80 3.70
C HIS A 65 -1.51 -0.10 3.17
N PHE A 66 -0.36 -0.78 3.19
CA PHE A 66 0.92 -0.17 2.84
C PHE A 66 1.80 -1.06 1.96
N THR A 67 2.49 -0.43 1.02
CA THR A 67 3.57 -1.05 0.25
C THR A 67 4.87 -0.29 0.51
N VAL A 68 5.93 -1.00 0.90
CA VAL A 68 7.27 -0.43 1.16
C VAL A 68 8.25 -0.98 0.14
N GLY A 69 8.99 -0.12 -0.54
CA GLY A 69 10.01 -0.55 -1.50
C GLY A 69 10.66 0.61 -2.24
N ASN A 70 11.88 0.42 -2.71
CA ASN A 70 12.64 1.42 -3.48
C ASN A 70 12.72 2.79 -2.79
N ASN A 71 12.93 2.81 -1.47
CA ASN A 71 12.97 4.02 -0.63
C ASN A 71 11.66 4.84 -0.60
N GLU A 72 10.55 4.23 -1.00
CA GLU A 72 9.22 4.84 -1.00
C GLU A 72 8.24 4.00 -0.19
N ILE A 73 7.20 4.66 0.32
CA ILE A 73 6.10 4.04 1.06
C ILE A 73 4.79 4.57 0.46
N TYR A 74 3.92 3.65 0.08
CA TYR A 74 2.61 3.94 -0.51
C TYR A 74 1.50 3.48 0.42
N GLN A 75 0.44 4.28 0.56
CA GLN A 75 -0.78 3.94 1.29
C GLN A 75 -1.96 3.76 0.34
N HIS A 76 -2.77 2.70 0.53
CA HIS A 76 -3.87 2.31 -0.35
C HIS A 76 -5.27 2.46 0.28
#